data_AF-A0A935DP67-F1
#
_entry.id   AF-A0A935DP67-F1
#
_cell.length_a   1.000
_cell.length_b   1.000
_cell.length_c   1.000
_cell.angle_alpha   90.00
_cell.angle_beta   90.00
_cell.angle_gamma   90.00
#
_symmetry.space_group_name_H-M   'P 1'
#
loop_
_entity.id
_entity.type
_entity.pdbx_description
1 polymer ?
#
loop_
_entity_poly.entity_id
_entity_poly.type
_entity_poly.pdbx_seq_one_letter_code
_entity_poly.pdbx_strand_id
1 'polypeptide(L)'
;MKTIGDREFYSTLEEVIDPAHTAVLVIDQQNDFCHPRGYYAEVMKLDVSMTQGMNDRINQLTRAARSPRCDGDLYAVLHREGFTSDSPVWLALHARRG
;
A
#
# COMPACT_ATOMS: atom_id res chain seq x y z
N MET A 1 4.99 -5.99 -27.18
CA MET A 1 3.57 -6.26 -26.99
C MET A 1 3.23 -7.51 -27.79
N LYS A 2 2.47 -8.43 -27.22
CA LYS A 2 2.02 -9.67 -27.87
C LYS A 2 0.50 -9.77 -27.79
N THR A 3 -0.07 -10.67 -28.57
CA THR A 3 -1.51 -10.90 -28.64
C THR A 3 -1.80 -12.40 -28.48
N ILE A 4 -2.79 -12.73 -27.64
CA ILE A 4 -3.40 -14.07 -27.59
C ILE A 4 -4.91 -13.87 -27.72
N GLY A 5 -5.51 -14.43 -28.78
CA GLY A 5 -6.91 -14.15 -29.12
C GLY A 5 -7.11 -12.69 -29.51
N ASP A 6 -7.99 -11.99 -28.81
CA ASP A 6 -8.32 -10.57 -28.96
C ASP A 6 -7.67 -9.67 -27.89
N ARG A 7 -6.77 -10.23 -27.06
CA ARG A 7 -6.13 -9.50 -25.95
C ARG A 7 -4.68 -9.19 -26.22
N GLU A 8 -4.33 -7.92 -26.04
CA GLU A 8 -2.96 -7.41 -26.07
C GLU A 8 -2.34 -7.42 -24.66
N PHE A 9 -1.05 -7.70 -24.57
CA PHE A 9 -0.30 -7.65 -23.32
C PHE A 9 1.18 -7.33 -23.57
N TYR A 10 1.82 -6.75 -22.56
CA TYR A 10 3.27 -6.53 -22.54
C TYR A 10 3.99 -7.83 -22.18
N SER A 11 5.07 -8.13 -22.89
CA SER A 11 5.74 -9.44 -22.84
C SER A 11 7.18 -9.39 -22.38
N THR A 12 7.74 -8.19 -22.25
CA THR A 12 9.06 -7.95 -21.65
C THR A 12 8.92 -7.08 -20.40
N LEU A 13 9.95 -7.09 -19.55
CA LEU A 13 9.93 -6.28 -18.34
C LEU A 13 9.86 -4.79 -18.68
N GLU A 14 10.64 -4.34 -19.67
CA GLU A 14 10.71 -2.96 -20.12
C GLU A 14 9.35 -2.45 -20.59
N GLU A 15 8.60 -3.29 -21.32
CA GLU A 15 7.24 -2.99 -21.74
C GLU A 15 6.27 -2.94 -20.55
N VAL A 16 6.46 -3.76 -19.52
CA VAL A 16 5.55 -3.78 -18.35
C VAL A 16 5.80 -2.58 -17.43
N ILE A 17 7.05 -2.12 -17.30
CA ILE A 17 7.43 -1.06 -16.36
C ILE A 17 7.52 0.32 -17.01
N ASP A 18 7.10 0.48 -18.27
CA ASP A 18 7.11 1.79 -18.92
C ASP A 18 6.24 2.78 -18.12
N PRO A 19 6.84 3.91 -17.67
CA PRO A 19 6.13 4.96 -16.95
C PRO A 19 4.82 5.43 -17.58
N ALA A 20 4.70 5.40 -18.92
CA ALA A 20 3.55 5.92 -19.65
C ALA A 20 2.23 5.19 -19.35
N HIS A 21 2.29 3.99 -18.76
CA HIS A 21 1.10 3.20 -18.39
C HIS A 21 1.34 2.43 -17.08
N THR A 22 2.25 2.90 -16.23
CA THR A 22 2.59 2.25 -14.96
C THR A 22 2.46 3.25 -13.82
N ALA A 23 1.82 2.81 -12.73
CA ALA A 23 1.71 3.60 -11.52
C ALA A 23 2.37 2.88 -10.33
N VAL A 24 2.92 3.67 -9.40
CA VAL A 24 3.35 3.15 -8.09
C VAL A 24 2.24 3.39 -7.08
N LEU A 25 1.79 2.30 -6.46
CA LEU A 25 0.78 2.31 -5.42
C LEU A 25 1.40 1.94 -4.07
N VAL A 26 1.42 2.90 -3.14
CA VAL A 26 1.83 2.66 -1.74
C VAL A 26 0.59 2.48 -0.88
N ILE A 27 0.46 1.29 -0.29
CA ILE A 27 -0.72 0.87 0.48
C ILE A 27 -0.35 0.80 1.97
N ASP A 28 -1.18 1.39 2.82
CA ASP A 28 -1.19 1.24 4.28
C ASP A 28 0.14 1.55 4.98
N GLN A 29 0.95 2.47 4.42
CA GLN A 29 2.13 3.03 5.09
C GLN A 29 1.77 4.21 5.99
N GLN A 30 0.70 4.06 6.77
CA GLN A 30 0.24 5.04 7.75
C GLN A 30 0.86 4.76 9.11
N ASN A 31 0.98 5.80 9.94
CA ASN A 31 1.51 5.68 11.30
C ASN A 31 0.81 4.59 12.12
N ASP A 32 -0.48 4.37 11.89
CA ASP A 32 -1.26 3.32 12.57
C ASP A 32 -0.69 1.92 12.38
N PHE A 33 -0.04 1.66 11.24
CA PHE A 33 0.46 0.33 10.86
C PHE A 33 1.98 0.20 10.98
N CYS A 34 2.71 1.31 10.97
CA CYS A 34 4.17 1.30 10.97
C CYS A 34 4.83 2.07 12.12
N HIS A 35 4.14 2.95 12.86
CA HIS A 35 4.79 3.69 13.94
C HIS A 35 4.74 2.88 15.26
N PRO A 36 5.76 2.95 16.15
CA PRO A 36 5.73 2.22 17.43
C PRO A 36 4.66 2.74 18.38
N ARG A 37 4.16 3.96 18.11
CA ARG A 37 3.03 4.58 18.80
C ARG A 37 1.71 4.53 17.99
N GLY A 38 1.69 3.75 16.91
CA GLY A 38 0.53 3.56 16.05
C GLY A 38 -0.44 2.52 16.62
N TYR A 39 -1.64 2.47 16.07
CA TYR A 39 -2.69 1.54 16.45
C TYR A 39 -2.23 0.06 16.54
N TYR A 40 -1.47 -0.43 15.55
CA TYR A 40 -0.98 -1.82 15.56
C TYR A 40 -0.03 -2.13 16.70
N ALA A 41 0.88 -1.22 17.02
CA ALA A 41 1.83 -1.42 18.11
C ALA A 41 1.17 -1.22 19.48
N GLU A 42 0.42 -0.13 19.67
CA GLU A 42 -0.10 0.27 20.98
C GLU A 42 -1.41 -0.42 21.35
N VAL A 43 -2.32 -0.64 20.41
CA VAL A 43 -3.62 -1.25 20.69
C VAL A 43 -3.60 -2.73 20.40
N MET A 44 -3.13 -3.11 19.21
CA MET A 44 -3.14 -4.52 18.77
C MET A 44 -1.94 -5.33 19.27
N LYS A 45 -0.96 -4.68 19.91
CA LYS A 45 0.27 -5.28 20.45
C LYS A 45 1.03 -6.14 19.43
N LEU A 46 1.03 -5.71 18.17
CA LEU A 46 1.74 -6.35 17.08
C LEU A 46 3.17 -5.81 16.94
N ASP A 47 4.08 -6.67 16.51
CA ASP A 47 5.41 -6.23 16.07
C ASP A 47 5.30 -5.52 14.72
N VAL A 48 5.76 -4.26 14.68
CA VAL A 48 5.76 -3.39 13.49
C VAL A 48 7.17 -3.17 12.94
N SER A 49 8.19 -3.83 13.48
CA SER A 49 9.59 -3.64 13.07
C SER A 49 9.81 -3.89 11.57
N MET A 50 9.11 -4.88 11.01
CA MET A 50 9.18 -5.21 9.59
C MET A 50 8.57 -4.11 8.70
N THR A 51 7.43 -3.52 9.09
CA THR A 51 6.82 -2.43 8.32
C THR A 51 7.67 -1.16 8.42
N GLN A 52 8.23 -0.87 9.60
CA GLN A 52 9.19 0.23 9.80
C GLN A 52 10.42 0.11 8.92
N GLY A 53 11.02 -1.09 8.85
CA GLY A 53 12.25 -1.32 8.10
C GLY A 53 12.11 -1.08 6.60
N MET A 54 10.90 -0.98 6.07
CA MET A 54 10.64 -0.72 4.65
C MET A 54 10.51 0.78 4.31
N ASN A 55 10.26 1.65 5.30
CA ASN A 55 9.91 3.06 5.08
C ASN A 55 10.91 3.81 4.18
N ASP A 56 12.21 3.64 4.41
CA ASP A 56 13.23 4.34 3.61
C ASP A 56 13.24 3.90 2.14
N ARG A 57 13.05 2.60 1.88
CA ARG A 57 13.00 2.05 0.52
C ARG A 57 11.74 2.48 -0.21
N ILE A 58 10.60 2.50 0.48
CA ILE A 58 9.34 3.00 -0.07
C ILE A 58 9.49 4.49 -0.40
N ASN A 59 10.05 5.29 0.50
CA ASN A 59 10.33 6.70 0.25
C ASN A 59 11.25 6.91 -0.96
N GLN A 60 12.28 6.07 -1.12
CA GLN A 60 13.17 6.12 -2.28
C GLN A 60 12.41 5.81 -3.58
N LEU A 61 11.60 4.75 -3.60
CA LEU A 61 10.79 4.35 -4.76
C LEU A 61 9.77 5.43 -5.12
N THR A 62 9.03 5.95 -4.15
CA THR A 62 8.04 7.02 -4.37
C THR A 62 8.69 8.29 -4.91
N ARG A 63 9.90 8.66 -4.44
CA ARG A 63 10.63 9.79 -5.00
C ARG A 63 11.04 9.56 -6.45
N ALA A 64 11.53 8.36 -6.78
CA ALA A 64 11.86 8.01 -8.16
C ALA A 64 10.64 8.02 -9.08
N ALA A 65 9.49 7.54 -8.57
CA ALA A 65 8.22 7.51 -9.29
C ALA A 65 7.53 8.88 -9.41
N ARG A 66 7.96 9.93 -8.69
CA ARG A 66 7.43 11.30 -8.84
C ARG A 66 8.09 12.09 -9.97
N SER A 67 8.82 11.43 -10.86
CA SER A 67 9.35 12.08 -12.07
C SER A 67 8.19 12.49 -12.99
N PRO A 68 8.36 13.51 -13.87
CA PRO A 68 7.30 14.00 -14.75
C PRO A 68 6.68 12.97 -15.71
N ARG A 69 7.20 11.73 -15.74
CA ARG A 69 6.79 10.66 -16.64
C ARG A 69 6.05 9.52 -15.94
N CYS A 70 6.03 9.49 -14.60
CA CYS A 70 5.41 8.44 -13.81
C CYS A 70 4.29 9.04 -12.96
N ASP A 71 3.11 8.42 -13.01
CA ASP A 71 2.02 8.73 -12.08
C ASP A 71 2.26 7.98 -10.76
N GLY A 72 2.12 8.67 -9.62
CA GLY A 72 2.33 8.09 -8.30
C GLY A 72 1.22 8.51 -7.35
N ASP A 73 0.45 7.53 -6.89
CA ASP A 73 -0.68 7.74 -5.98
C ASP A 73 -0.42 7.12 -4.61
N LEU A 74 -0.86 7.82 -3.56
CA LEU A 74 -0.84 7.34 -2.19
C LEU A 74 -2.25 6.96 -1.77
N TYR A 75 -2.44 5.73 -1.29
CA TYR A 75 -3.71 5.26 -0.76
C TYR A 75 -3.60 5.09 0.75
N ALA A 76 -4.62 5.58 1.44
CA ALA A 76 -4.72 5.51 2.90
C ALA A 76 -6.07 4.92 3.31
N VAL A 77 -6.04 4.04 4.30
CA VAL A 77 -7.22 3.55 5.00
C VAL A 77 -7.64 4.58 6.04
N LEU A 78 -8.90 5.01 5.98
CA LEU A 78 -9.47 5.97 6.92
C LEU A 78 -10.63 5.32 7.66
N HIS A 79 -10.62 5.44 8.98
CA HIS A 79 -11.69 4.97 9.85
C HIS A 79 -12.54 6.15 10.31
N ARG A 80 -13.86 6.04 10.19
CA ARG A 80 -14.78 6.99 10.82
C ARG A 80 -14.77 6.76 12.33
N GLU A 81 -14.98 7.83 13.09
CA GLU A 81 -15.15 7.73 14.55
C GLU A 81 -16.15 6.62 14.92
N GLY A 82 -15.78 5.77 15.88
CA GLY A 82 -16.58 4.61 16.28
C GLY A 82 -16.56 3.43 15.29
N PHE A 83 -15.67 3.43 14.29
CA PHE A 83 -15.53 2.38 13.27
C PHE A 83 -16.82 2.13 12.45
N THR A 84 -17.68 3.14 12.32
CA THR A 84 -19.03 2.95 11.77
C THR A 84 -19.05 2.69 10.26
N SER A 85 -17.93 2.89 9.57
CA SER A 85 -17.76 2.62 8.14
C SER A 85 -16.90 1.39 7.86
N ASP A 86 -16.43 0.71 8.91
CA ASP A 86 -15.52 -0.41 8.80
C ASP A 86 -16.23 -1.70 8.39
N SER A 87 -15.52 -2.52 7.61
CA SER A 87 -16.08 -3.80 7.18
C SER A 87 -16.28 -4.75 8.36
N PRO A 88 -17.32 -5.60 8.35
CA PRO A 88 -17.53 -6.59 9.41
C PRO A 88 -16.35 -7.54 9.61
N VAL A 89 -15.59 -7.83 8.55
CA VAL A 89 -14.37 -8.65 8.62
C VAL A 89 -13.27 -7.96 9.44
N TRP A 90 -13.08 -6.66 9.21
CA TRP A 90 -12.12 -5.86 9.97
C TRP A 90 -12.48 -5.82 11.47
N LEU A 91 -13.76 -5.53 11.76
CA LEU A 91 -14.28 -5.51 13.12
C LEU A 91 -14.12 -6.87 13.83
N ALA A 92 -14.42 -7.98 13.12
CA ALA A 92 -14.31 -9.33 13.67
C ALA A 92 -12.86 -9.73 13.99
N LEU A 93 -11.88 -9.29 13.20
CA LEU A 93 -10.46 -9.52 13.48
C LEU A 93 -10.05 -8.86 14.80
N HIS A 94 -10.64 -7.71 15.12
CA HIS A 94 -10.29 -6.90 16.28
C HIS A 94 -11.02 -7.36 17.54
N ALA A 95 -12.28 -7.76 17.42
CA ALA A 95 -13.07 -8.31 18.54
C ALA A 95 -12.49 -9.60 19.14
N ARG A 96 -11.68 -10.36 18.40
CA ARG A 96 -11.07 -11.63 18.85
C ARG A 96 -9.77 -11.47 19.62
N ARG A 97 -9.24 -10.25 19.74
CA ARG A 97 -7.95 -9.97 20.39
C ARG A 97 -8.08 -9.17 21.69
N GLY A 98 -9.31 -8.91 22.14
CA GLY A 98 -9.64 -8.37 23.46
C GLY A 98 -9.82 -9.48 24.48
#